data_AF-A0A968MJU7-F1
#
_entry.id   AF-A0A968MJU7-F1
#
_cell.length_a   1.000
_cell.length_b   1.000
_cell.length_c   1.000
_cell.angle_alpha   90.00
_cell.angle_beta   90.00
_cell.angle_gamma   90.00
#
_symmetry.space_group_name_H-M   'P 1'
#
loop_
_entity.id
_entity.type
_entity.pdbx_description
1 polymer ?
#
loop_
_entity_poly.entity_id
_entity_poly.type
_entity_poly.pdbx_seq_one_letter_code
_entity_poly.pdbx_strand_id
1 'polypeptide(L)'
;MPGFTDGSKLDFRFVSQLTGIEVQPFKMNSIPKVVVDQPVDTFEFEGPVNPMLTIHDKKARVIGKLESGQAIIGVKQFNGYSSIYSGLPLHGTDVYRKLLNDAGCHVYNDDGEFLYSGSGLILLHTKSGGNRTIHLRNGKKVELNLPSRSTWILDANTGEILLR
;
A
#
# COMPACT_ATOMS: atom_id res chain seq x y z
N MET A 1 -3.99 -15.76 -5.38
CA MET A 1 -4.35 -15.34 -4.01
C MET A 1 -3.34 -15.91 -3.03
N PRO A 2 -2.63 -15.08 -2.24
CA PRO A 2 -1.67 -15.55 -1.25
C PRO A 2 -2.33 -16.49 -0.23
N GLY A 3 -1.62 -17.54 0.18
CA GLY A 3 -2.11 -18.47 1.19
C GLY A 3 -3.26 -19.38 0.75
N PHE A 4 -3.49 -19.57 -0.55
CA PHE A 4 -4.56 -20.47 -1.04
C PHE A 4 -4.13 -21.94 -1.16
N THR A 5 -2.82 -22.22 -1.06
CA THR A 5 -2.24 -23.56 -1.19
C THR A 5 -1.27 -23.83 -0.04
N ASP A 6 -1.20 -25.08 0.41
CA ASP A 6 -0.17 -25.60 1.33
C ASP A 6 0.90 -26.43 0.59
N GLY A 7 0.86 -26.44 -0.75
CA GLY A 7 1.70 -27.28 -1.60
C GLY A 7 1.12 -28.67 -1.90
N SER A 8 0.06 -29.09 -1.19
CA SER A 8 -0.61 -30.38 -1.39
C SER A 8 -2.06 -30.23 -1.87
N LYS A 9 -2.77 -29.19 -1.43
CA LYS A 9 -4.16 -28.91 -1.83
C LYS A 9 -4.45 -27.42 -1.91
N LEU A 10 -5.55 -27.09 -2.57
CA LEU A 10 -6.09 -25.72 -2.67
C LEU A 10 -7.26 -25.56 -1.70
N ASP A 11 -7.21 -24.57 -0.82
CA ASP A 11 -8.24 -24.34 0.18
C ASP A 11 -8.29 -22.87 0.62
N PHE A 12 -9.47 -22.24 0.57
CA PHE A 12 -9.62 -20.85 1.01
C PHE A 12 -9.39 -20.68 2.51
N ARG A 13 -9.57 -21.75 3.31
CA ARG A 13 -9.34 -21.73 4.76
C ARG A 13 -7.88 -21.44 5.11
N PHE A 14 -6.95 -21.78 4.22
CA PHE A 14 -5.53 -21.45 4.40
C PHE A 14 -5.27 -19.94 4.38
N VAL A 15 -6.08 -19.17 3.65
CA VAL A 15 -6.00 -17.70 3.67
C VAL A 15 -6.35 -17.18 5.05
N SER A 16 -7.42 -17.71 5.67
CA SER A 16 -7.79 -17.35 7.03
C SER A 16 -6.75 -17.80 8.07
N GLN A 17 -6.13 -18.97 7.89
CA GLN A 17 -5.06 -19.43 8.77
C GLN A 17 -3.82 -18.54 8.69
N LEU A 18 -3.41 -18.15 7.47
CA LEU A 18 -2.25 -17.30 7.24
C LEU A 18 -2.46 -15.86 7.73
N THR A 19 -3.59 -15.26 7.37
CA THR A 19 -3.87 -13.85 7.63
C THR A 19 -4.48 -13.61 9.00
N GLY A 20 -5.07 -14.65 9.60
CA GLY A 20 -5.92 -14.55 10.78
C GLY A 20 -7.25 -13.82 10.54
N ILE A 21 -7.62 -13.55 9.28
CA ILE A 21 -8.86 -12.87 8.88
C ILE A 21 -9.83 -13.90 8.29
N GLU A 22 -11.04 -13.99 8.86
CA GLU A 22 -12.10 -14.86 8.32
C GLU A 22 -12.57 -14.37 6.94
N VAL A 23 -12.45 -15.25 5.94
CA VAL A 23 -12.83 -14.97 4.56
C VAL A 23 -13.71 -16.09 3.99
N GLN A 24 -14.55 -15.77 3.01
CA GLN A 24 -15.44 -16.73 2.36
C GLN A 24 -15.42 -16.57 0.84
N PRO A 25 -15.60 -17.66 0.07
CA PRO A 25 -15.76 -17.58 -1.37
C PRO A 25 -16.94 -16.70 -1.77
N PHE A 26 -16.69 -15.83 -2.73
CA PHE A 26 -17.69 -14.96 -3.32
C PHE A 26 -17.56 -15.02 -4.84
N LYS A 27 -18.69 -15.02 -5.54
CA LYS A 27 -18.75 -15.02 -6.99
C LYS A 27 -19.51 -13.80 -7.47
N MET A 28 -18.96 -13.17 -8.50
CA MET A 28 -19.55 -12.04 -9.18
C MET A 28 -19.27 -12.19 -10.67
N ASN A 29 -20.30 -11.96 -11.49
CA ASN A 29 -20.18 -12.03 -12.95
C ASN A 29 -20.03 -10.65 -13.60
N SER A 30 -20.20 -9.58 -12.83
CA SER A 30 -19.90 -8.20 -13.25
C SER A 30 -18.44 -7.84 -13.00
N ILE A 31 -18.00 -6.75 -13.62
CA ILE A 31 -16.69 -6.16 -13.35
C ILE A 31 -16.69 -5.65 -11.90
N PRO A 32 -15.73 -6.06 -11.04
CA PRO A 32 -15.64 -5.55 -9.69
C PRO A 32 -15.22 -4.08 -9.70
N LYS A 33 -15.95 -3.27 -8.92
CA LYS A 33 -15.59 -1.90 -8.59
C LYS A 33 -15.35 -1.81 -7.09
N VAL A 34 -14.15 -1.42 -6.70
CA VAL A 34 -13.72 -1.33 -5.30
C VAL A 34 -13.72 0.13 -4.88
N VAL A 35 -14.33 0.40 -3.73
CA VAL A 35 -14.31 1.70 -3.06
C VAL A 35 -13.49 1.56 -1.78
N VAL A 36 -12.48 2.42 -1.62
CA VAL A 36 -11.67 2.54 -0.40
C VAL A 36 -12.12 3.77 0.36
N ASP A 37 -12.32 3.64 1.67
CA ASP A 37 -12.91 4.72 2.47
C ASP A 37 -11.87 5.78 2.87
N GLN A 38 -10.65 5.35 3.22
CA GLN A 38 -9.60 6.24 3.75
C GLN A 38 -8.19 5.79 3.32
N PRO A 39 -7.52 6.51 2.40
CA PRO A 39 -8.04 7.64 1.63
C PRO A 39 -9.19 7.20 0.71
N VAL A 40 -10.04 8.15 0.31
CA VAL A 40 -11.11 7.88 -0.65
C VAL A 40 -10.47 7.60 -2.00
N ASP A 41 -10.65 6.38 -2.49
CA ASP A 41 -10.17 5.94 -3.80
C ASP A 41 -11.16 4.95 -4.41
N THR A 42 -11.14 4.82 -5.73
CA THR A 42 -11.97 3.86 -6.45
C THR A 42 -11.21 3.27 -7.62
N PHE A 43 -11.28 1.96 -7.78
CA PHE A 43 -10.66 1.27 -8.90
C PHE A 43 -11.52 0.12 -9.42
N GLU A 44 -11.37 -0.14 -10.71
CA GLU A 44 -12.11 -1.15 -11.47
C GLU A 44 -11.13 -2.09 -12.19
N PHE A 45 -11.61 -3.27 -12.56
CA PHE A 45 -10.83 -4.28 -13.27
C PHE A 45 -11.25 -4.36 -14.75
N GLU A 46 -10.41 -4.95 -15.60
CA GLU A 46 -10.73 -5.10 -17.02
C GLU A 46 -11.83 -6.14 -17.29
N GLY A 47 -12.15 -6.99 -16.31
CA GLY A 47 -13.15 -8.05 -16.44
C GLY A 47 -13.58 -8.64 -15.10
N PRO A 48 -14.53 -9.58 -15.11
CA PRO A 48 -14.94 -10.32 -13.91
C PRO A 48 -13.75 -11.09 -13.31
N VAL A 49 -13.60 -11.05 -11.99
CA VAL A 49 -12.52 -11.73 -11.27
C VAL A 49 -13.09 -12.85 -10.41
N ASN A 50 -12.76 -14.11 -10.74
CA ASN A 50 -13.16 -15.29 -9.99
C ASN A 50 -12.01 -16.33 -9.93
N PRO A 51 -11.90 -17.13 -8.84
CA PRO A 51 -12.64 -17.00 -7.59
C PRO A 51 -12.15 -15.78 -6.78
N MET A 52 -13.06 -15.15 -6.03
CA MET A 52 -12.74 -14.08 -5.09
C MET A 52 -13.11 -14.53 -3.67
N LEU A 53 -12.41 -13.99 -2.66
CA LEU A 53 -12.87 -14.13 -1.27
C LEU A 53 -13.21 -12.76 -0.69
N THR A 54 -14.30 -12.69 0.05
CA THR A 54 -14.74 -11.53 0.80
C THR A 54 -14.48 -11.72 2.29
N ILE A 55 -14.38 -10.62 3.03
CA ILE A 55 -14.10 -10.62 4.47
C ILE A 55 -15.41 -10.81 5.25
N HIS A 56 -15.42 -11.77 6.17
CA HIS A 56 -16.54 -12.05 7.07
C HIS A 56 -16.14 -11.92 8.56
N ASP A 57 -14.92 -11.46 8.83
CA ASP A 57 -14.39 -11.26 10.18
C ASP A 57 -14.92 -9.98 10.83
N LYS A 58 -15.76 -10.10 11.85
CA LYS A 58 -16.29 -8.95 12.61
C LYS A 58 -15.22 -8.19 13.41
N LYS A 59 -14.05 -8.80 13.65
CA LYS A 59 -12.92 -8.16 14.34
C LYS A 59 -11.97 -7.47 13.36
N ALA A 60 -12.12 -7.68 12.05
CA ALA A 60 -11.38 -6.93 11.05
C ALA A 60 -12.03 -5.57 10.81
N ARG A 61 -11.22 -4.50 10.81
CA ARG A 61 -11.65 -3.18 10.37
C ARG A 61 -11.65 -3.17 8.84
N VAL A 62 -12.84 -3.06 8.25
CA VAL A 62 -13.01 -2.93 6.81
C VAL A 62 -12.53 -1.54 6.38
N ILE A 63 -11.72 -1.49 5.33
CA ILE A 63 -11.22 -0.24 4.73
C ILE A 63 -11.55 -0.12 3.24
N GLY A 64 -12.04 -1.21 2.62
CA GLY A 64 -12.50 -1.19 1.25
C GLY A 64 -13.55 -2.25 0.97
N LYS A 65 -14.50 -1.91 0.11
CA LYS A 65 -15.66 -2.72 -0.24
C LYS A 65 -15.85 -2.74 -1.74
N LEU A 66 -16.52 -3.78 -2.24
CA LEU A 66 -17.16 -3.69 -3.55
C LEU A 66 -18.27 -2.65 -3.50
N GLU A 67 -18.60 -2.04 -4.65
CA GLU A 67 -19.77 -1.15 -4.77
C GLU A 67 -21.08 -1.87 -4.33
N SER A 68 -21.16 -3.19 -4.50
CA SER A 68 -22.24 -4.04 -4.02
C SER A 68 -22.26 -4.27 -2.49
N GLY A 69 -21.29 -3.72 -1.75
CA GLY A 69 -21.24 -3.67 -0.28
C GLY A 69 -20.38 -4.73 0.41
N GLN A 70 -19.92 -5.77 -0.30
CA GLN A 70 -19.09 -6.81 0.30
C GLN A 70 -17.70 -6.27 0.68
N ALA A 71 -17.27 -6.55 1.90
CA ALA A 71 -15.94 -6.20 2.39
C ALA A 71 -14.86 -6.99 1.64
N ILE A 72 -13.89 -6.28 1.04
CA ILE A 72 -12.83 -6.88 0.24
C ILE A 72 -11.43 -6.48 0.70
N ILE A 73 -11.31 -5.36 1.43
CA ILE A 73 -10.04 -4.92 2.04
C ILE A 73 -10.27 -4.70 3.53
N GLY A 74 -9.42 -5.28 4.36
CA GLY A 74 -9.56 -5.16 5.81
C GLY A 74 -8.25 -5.34 6.56
N VAL A 75 -8.21 -4.73 7.74
CA VAL A 75 -7.06 -4.72 8.64
C VAL A 75 -7.46 -5.36 9.96
N LYS A 76 -6.68 -6.33 10.42
CA LYS A 76 -6.85 -6.93 11.75
C LYS A 76 -5.60 -6.71 12.59
N GLN A 77 -5.80 -6.16 13.77
CA GLN A 77 -4.72 -5.90 14.72
C GLN A 77 -4.42 -7.15 15.54
N PHE A 78 -3.13 -7.45 15.67
CA PHE A 78 -2.58 -8.50 16.53
C PHE A 78 -1.57 -7.87 17.51
N ASN A 79 -1.10 -8.66 18.46
CA ASN A 79 -0.03 -8.22 19.33
C ASN A 79 1.28 -8.10 18.53
N GLY A 80 1.77 -6.87 18.35
CA GLY A 80 3.04 -6.57 17.68
C GLY A 80 2.98 -6.44 16.15
N TYR A 81 1.84 -6.69 15.49
CA TYR A 81 1.69 -6.48 14.05
C TYR A 81 0.23 -6.30 13.63
N SER A 82 0.02 -5.81 12.41
CA SER A 82 -1.29 -5.81 11.74
C SER A 82 -1.25 -6.74 10.54
N SER A 83 -2.33 -7.48 10.33
CA SER A 83 -2.57 -8.23 9.10
C SER A 83 -3.48 -7.42 8.19
N ILE A 84 -3.07 -7.22 6.94
CA ILE A 84 -3.87 -6.54 5.92
C ILE A 84 -4.22 -7.57 4.86
N TYR A 85 -5.51 -7.74 4.61
CA TYR A 85 -6.01 -8.61 3.55
C TYR A 85 -6.71 -7.76 2.48
N SER A 86 -6.44 -8.09 1.22
CA SER A 86 -7.14 -7.55 0.05
C SER A 86 -7.53 -8.74 -0.85
N GLY A 87 -8.82 -8.94 -1.04
CA GLY A 87 -9.36 -10.04 -1.87
C GLY A 87 -9.17 -9.84 -3.36
N LEU A 88 -8.88 -8.60 -3.77
CA LEU A 88 -8.44 -8.21 -5.11
C LEU A 88 -7.09 -7.49 -5.02
N PRO A 89 -6.30 -7.41 -6.10
CA PRO A 89 -5.11 -6.57 -6.13
C PRO A 89 -5.40 -5.17 -5.60
N LEU A 90 -4.57 -4.70 -4.66
CA LEU A 90 -4.71 -3.38 -4.07
C LEU A 90 -4.13 -2.34 -5.03
N HIS A 91 -4.89 -1.27 -5.28
CA HIS A 91 -4.49 -0.14 -6.11
C HIS A 91 -4.49 1.16 -5.29
N GLY A 92 -3.95 2.23 -5.87
CA GLY A 92 -3.94 3.57 -5.29
C GLY A 92 -2.66 3.87 -4.50
N THR A 93 -1.85 4.81 -5.01
CA THR A 93 -0.61 5.25 -4.35
C THR A 93 -0.89 5.74 -2.93
N ASP A 94 -1.97 6.50 -2.74
CA ASP A 94 -2.32 7.05 -1.43
C ASP A 94 -2.82 5.97 -0.46
N VAL A 95 -3.47 4.92 -0.97
CA VAL A 95 -3.88 3.77 -0.16
C VAL A 95 -2.64 3.05 0.37
N TYR A 96 -1.68 2.72 -0.48
CA TYR A 96 -0.40 2.13 -0.04
C TYR A 96 0.33 3.05 0.93
N ARG A 97 0.40 4.36 0.63
CA ARG A 97 1.05 5.35 1.48
C ARG A 97 0.43 5.39 2.88
N LYS A 98 -0.90 5.40 2.97
CA LYS A 98 -1.63 5.35 4.25
C LYS A 98 -1.31 4.08 5.04
N LEU A 99 -1.33 2.92 4.39
CA LEU A 99 -1.05 1.64 5.05
C LEU A 99 0.39 1.55 5.56
N LEU A 100 1.36 2.00 4.76
CA LEU A 100 2.78 2.02 5.15
C LEU A 100 3.03 3.04 6.27
N ASN A 101 2.37 4.20 6.24
CA ASN A 101 2.42 5.18 7.33
C ASN A 101 1.85 4.60 8.63
N ASP A 102 0.69 3.94 8.56
CA ASP A 102 0.09 3.27 9.72
C ASP A 102 0.97 2.16 10.29
N ALA A 103 1.78 1.51 9.43
CA ALA A 103 2.77 0.52 9.83
C ALA A 103 4.07 1.14 10.41
N GLY A 104 4.16 2.47 10.49
CA GLY A 104 5.34 3.18 11.00
C GLY A 104 6.51 3.22 10.03
N CYS A 105 6.28 3.03 8.72
CA CYS A 105 7.33 3.23 7.72
C CYS A 105 7.77 4.70 7.68
N HIS A 106 9.05 4.91 7.40
CA HIS A 106 9.63 6.25 7.27
C HIS A 106 9.26 6.86 5.92
N VAL A 107 8.70 8.08 5.93
CA VAL A 107 8.39 8.87 4.72
C VAL A 107 9.49 9.90 4.52
N TYR A 108 10.22 9.78 3.40
CA TYR A 108 11.28 10.71 3.07
C TYR A 108 10.78 12.01 2.41
N ASN A 109 9.71 11.95 1.63
CA ASN A 109 9.20 13.10 0.86
C ASN A 109 7.68 13.08 0.90
N ASP A 110 7.04 14.19 1.23
CA ASP A 110 5.59 14.31 1.38
C ASP A 110 4.86 14.37 0.02
N ASP A 111 5.50 14.88 -1.03
CA ASP A 111 4.89 15.17 -2.34
C ASP A 111 4.67 13.93 -3.25
N GLY A 112 4.86 12.72 -2.73
CA GLY A 112 4.53 11.48 -3.45
C GLY A 112 5.42 11.18 -4.67
N GLU A 113 6.58 11.82 -4.77
CA GLU A 113 7.49 11.62 -5.90
C GLU A 113 8.29 10.32 -5.81
N PHE A 114 8.89 9.94 -6.93
CA PHE A 114 9.71 8.76 -7.02
C PHE A 114 10.99 8.93 -6.19
N LEU A 115 11.19 8.03 -5.24
CA LEU A 115 12.34 8.05 -4.35
C LEU A 115 12.83 6.63 -4.07
N TYR A 116 14.15 6.45 -4.14
CA TYR A 116 14.83 5.29 -3.58
C TYR A 116 15.69 5.69 -2.40
N SER A 117 15.75 4.81 -1.40
CA SER A 117 16.71 4.93 -0.30
C SER A 117 17.36 3.58 -0.03
N GLY A 118 18.68 3.59 0.13
CA GLY A 118 19.47 2.39 0.38
C GLY A 118 20.96 2.71 0.36
N SER A 119 21.77 1.90 1.05
CA SER A 119 23.23 2.02 1.06
C SER A 119 23.75 3.42 1.40
N GLY A 120 23.07 4.15 2.30
CA GLY A 120 23.45 5.51 2.69
C GLY A 120 23.09 6.60 1.69
N LEU A 121 22.31 6.30 0.64
CA LEU A 121 21.90 7.25 -0.39
C LEU A 121 20.39 7.42 -0.44
N ILE A 122 19.97 8.60 -0.91
CA ILE A 122 18.61 8.90 -1.34
C ILE A 122 18.68 9.37 -2.79
N LEU A 123 17.98 8.68 -3.68
CA LEU A 123 17.75 9.14 -5.05
C LEU A 123 16.33 9.71 -5.12
N LEU A 124 16.22 10.96 -5.56
CA LEU A 124 14.96 11.66 -5.70
C LEU A 124 14.77 12.09 -7.15
N HIS A 125 13.66 11.70 -7.77
CA HIS A 125 13.29 12.14 -9.11
C HIS A 125 11.99 12.95 -9.06
N THR A 126 12.02 14.14 -9.65
CA THR A 126 10.83 14.99 -9.78
C THR A 126 10.46 15.19 -11.24
N LYS A 127 9.16 15.08 -11.54
CA LYS A 127 8.61 15.45 -12.86
C LYS A 127 8.43 16.95 -12.98
N SER A 128 7.87 17.59 -11.95
CA SER A 128 7.41 18.98 -11.99
C SER A 128 8.41 19.99 -11.44
N GLY A 129 9.33 19.57 -10.58
CA GLY A 129 10.21 20.48 -9.84
C GLY A 129 9.50 21.19 -8.68
N GLY A 130 10.19 22.16 -8.09
CA GLY A 130 9.71 22.99 -6.99
C GLY A 130 10.32 22.64 -5.64
N ASN A 131 9.79 23.27 -4.60
CA ASN A 131 10.27 23.10 -3.23
C ASN A 131 9.84 21.74 -2.68
N ARG A 132 10.79 21.03 -2.04
CA ARG A 132 10.58 19.76 -1.35
C ARG A 132 11.24 19.78 0.01
N THR A 133 10.54 19.27 1.00
CA THR A 133 11.10 18.95 2.31
C THR A 133 11.42 17.45 2.36
N ILE A 134 12.70 17.12 2.45
CA ILE A 134 13.16 15.73 2.62
C ILE A 134 13.42 15.44 4.09
N HIS A 135 12.70 14.46 4.64
CA HIS A 135 12.83 14.00 6.03
C HIS A 135 13.81 12.83 6.08
N LEU A 136 14.94 13.00 6.76
CA LEU A 136 15.92 11.94 6.97
C LEU A 136 15.55 11.11 8.21
N ARG A 137 16.05 9.87 8.29
CA ARG A 137 15.75 8.95 9.40
C ARG A 137 16.26 9.42 10.76
N ASN A 138 17.27 10.29 10.76
CA ASN A 138 17.81 10.90 11.97
C ASN A 138 17.02 12.14 12.43
N GLY A 139 15.88 12.44 11.80
CA GLY A 139 15.03 13.59 12.12
C GLY A 139 15.46 14.90 11.47
N LYS A 140 16.59 14.93 10.75
CA LYS A 140 17.01 16.11 9.97
C LYS A 140 16.03 16.33 8.80
N LYS A 141 15.77 17.60 8.50
CA LYS A 141 15.03 18.04 7.32
C LYS A 141 15.95 18.77 6.35
N VAL A 142 15.75 18.53 5.06
CA VAL A 142 16.51 19.16 3.97
C VAL A 142 15.51 19.83 3.03
N GLU A 143 15.63 21.14 2.87
CA GLU A 143 14.82 21.90 1.91
C GLU A 143 15.56 21.96 0.57
N LEU A 144 14.89 21.52 -0.50
CA LEU A 144 15.43 21.50 -1.86
C LEU A 144 14.51 22.27 -2.77
N ASN A 145 15.06 23.03 -3.71
CA ASN A 145 14.31 23.56 -4.85
C ASN A 145 14.77 22.82 -6.10
N LEU A 146 13.99 21.83 -6.52
CA LEU A 146 14.36 20.94 -7.61
C LEU A 146 13.95 21.52 -8.96
N PRO A 147 14.82 21.47 -9.99
CA PRO A 147 14.41 21.72 -11.36
C PRO A 147 13.38 20.69 -11.82
N SER A 148 12.52 21.07 -12.77
CA SER A 148 11.60 20.11 -13.38
C SER A 148 12.38 19.01 -14.12
N ARG A 149 11.82 17.79 -14.11
CA ARG A 149 12.38 16.60 -14.80
C ARG A 149 13.84 16.31 -14.41
N SER A 150 14.16 16.39 -13.12
CA SER A 150 15.51 16.19 -12.60
C SER A 150 15.60 15.01 -11.64
N THR A 151 16.80 14.44 -11.53
CA THR A 151 17.12 13.36 -10.59
C THR A 151 18.32 13.76 -9.76
N TRP A 152 18.15 13.92 -8.45
CA TRP A 152 19.24 14.27 -7.54
C TRP A 152 19.57 13.07 -6.64
N ILE A 153 20.84 12.97 -6.24
CA ILE A 153 21.30 12.00 -5.25
C ILE A 153 21.79 12.76 -4.03
N LEU A 154 21.33 12.32 -2.85
CA LEU A 154 21.71 12.87 -1.56
C LEU A 154 22.35 11.81 -0.67
N ASP A 155 23.24 12.24 0.22
CA ASP A 155 23.64 11.42 1.37
C ASP A 155 22.44 11.29 2.33
N ALA A 156 22.10 10.07 2.72
CA ALA A 156 20.91 9.77 3.51
C ALA A 156 21.02 10.20 4.99
N ASN A 157 22.22 10.49 5.49
CA ASN A 157 22.47 10.90 6.86
C ASN A 157 22.64 12.41 6.97
N THR A 158 23.39 13.02 6.05
CA THR A 158 23.72 14.45 6.08
C THR A 158 22.76 15.27 5.24
N GLY A 159 22.14 14.69 4.21
CA GLY A 159 21.33 15.44 3.23
C GLY A 159 22.16 16.25 2.24
N GLU A 160 23.48 16.06 2.20
CA GLU A 160 24.35 16.68 1.21
C GLU A 160 23.99 16.20 -0.20
N ILE A 161 23.97 17.12 -1.17
CA ILE A 161 23.71 16.79 -2.58
C ILE A 161 25.00 16.24 -3.18
N LEU A 162 24.98 14.98 -3.59
CA LEU A 162 26.11 14.26 -4.17
C LEU A 162 26.10 14.31 -5.71
N LEU A 163 24.91 14.39 -6.32
CA LEU A 163 24.72 14.48 -7.77
C LEU A 163 23.45 15.25 -8.13
N ARG A 164 23.46 15.96 -9.26
CA ARG A 164 22.34 16.70 -9.85
C ARG A 164 22.10 16.32 -11.30
#